data_AF-A0A1A8JJ62-F1
#
_entry.id   AF-A0A1A8JJ62-F1
#
_cell.length_a   1.000
_cell.length_b   1.000
_cell.length_c   1.000
_cell.angle_alpha   90.00
_cell.angle_beta   90.00
_cell.angle_gamma   90.00
#
_symmetry.space_group_name_H-M   'P 1'
#
loop_
_entity.id
_entity.type
_entity.pdbx_description
1 polymer ?
#
loop_
_entity_poly.entity_id
_entity_poly.type
_entity_poly.pdbx_seq_one_letter_code
_entity_poly.pdbx_strand_id
1 'polypeptide(L)'
;MAEAFSSSSETVIRRSINVEVKANTSGEKLEEFYDIKETCEFIREHNFDKVALQFPDELLVDSVAVAQEIERNSHAKTFILGDTSYGSCCVDEVAAEHVGASCIVHYGSACLSPSNRLPVLYIFEKRPLDVELCASSFRELYPDTQTHVILLCDVNYNHAIDGLLALLSPEYSNLAVSELVVGGGQCFIHGRKQTDKTCPSEPENSLVISQFGRRFSLKCGTAVTDYRMFYVGLEGATLRNFMMTWNRCSFCSFDPVSLKGRTESINVNRALMKRYYAIERAKDANVVGILVGTL
;
A
#
# COMPACT_ATOMS: atom_id res chain seq x y z
N MET A 1 4.06 31.14 -13.46
CA MET A 1 3.05 30.83 -12.41
C MET A 1 2.42 29.44 -12.56
N ALA A 2 2.15 28.92 -13.77
CA ALA A 2 1.57 27.59 -13.95
C ALA A 2 2.48 26.42 -13.50
N GLU A 3 3.80 26.53 -13.65
CA GLU A 3 4.76 25.49 -13.21
C GLU A 3 4.82 25.27 -11.69
N ALA A 4 4.40 26.26 -10.91
CA ALA A 4 4.34 26.11 -9.46
C ALA A 4 3.29 25.08 -9.03
N PHE A 5 2.27 24.84 -9.88
CA PHE A 5 1.10 24.04 -9.56
C PHE A 5 0.75 22.92 -10.55
N SER A 6 1.37 22.90 -11.73
CA SER A 6 1.30 21.80 -12.69
C SER A 6 2.69 21.25 -12.96
N SER A 7 2.89 19.93 -12.83
CA SER A 7 4.08 19.28 -13.37
C SER A 7 4.04 19.34 -14.89
N SER A 8 5.19 19.58 -15.52
CA SER A 8 5.31 19.44 -16.97
C SER A 8 5.12 17.97 -17.36
N SER A 9 4.50 17.69 -18.51
CA SER A 9 4.47 16.34 -19.08
C SER A 9 5.89 15.81 -19.34
N GLU A 10 6.85 16.70 -19.60
CA GLU A 10 8.28 16.35 -19.69
C GLU A 10 8.84 15.77 -18.39
N THR A 11 8.26 16.08 -17.23
CA THR A 11 8.75 15.57 -15.94
C THR A 11 8.57 14.05 -15.81
N VAL A 12 7.51 13.49 -16.41
CA VAL A 12 7.31 12.03 -16.46
C VAL A 12 8.32 11.40 -17.40
N ILE A 13 8.52 12.00 -18.58
CA ILE A 13 9.46 11.51 -19.61
C ILE A 13 10.92 11.59 -19.11
N ARG A 14 11.27 12.64 -18.37
CA ARG A 14 12.60 12.87 -17.81
C ARG A 14 12.78 12.28 -16.41
N ARG A 15 11.83 11.50 -15.90
CA ARG A 15 11.94 10.88 -14.58
C ARG A 15 13.09 9.86 -14.63
N SER A 16 14.25 10.24 -14.13
CA SER A 16 15.35 9.32 -13.87
C SER A 16 15.10 8.62 -12.54
N ILE A 17 14.96 7.30 -12.59
CA ILE A 17 15.00 6.48 -11.37
C ILE A 17 16.48 6.31 -11.04
N ASN A 18 16.91 6.81 -9.87
CA ASN A 18 18.22 6.49 -9.34
C ASN A 18 18.18 5.03 -8.88
N VAL A 19 18.41 4.12 -9.83
CA VAL A 19 18.67 2.73 -9.50
C VAL A 19 20.11 2.70 -9.00
N GLU A 20 20.29 2.81 -7.68
CA GLU A 20 21.51 2.27 -7.10
C GLU A 20 21.57 0.81 -7.54
N VAL A 21 22.62 0.43 -8.25
CA VAL A 21 22.82 -0.95 -8.71
C VAL A 21 22.93 -1.81 -7.46
N LYS A 22 21.80 -2.32 -7.00
CA LYS A 22 21.75 -3.31 -5.94
C LYS A 22 22.36 -4.57 -6.53
N ALA A 23 23.43 -5.05 -5.91
CA ALA A 23 23.92 -6.39 -6.19
C ALA A 23 22.81 -7.39 -5.85
N ASN A 24 22.74 -8.51 -6.59
CA ASN A 24 21.75 -9.57 -6.35
C ASN A 24 21.66 -9.89 -4.87
N THR A 25 20.44 -10.07 -4.39
CA THR A 25 20.20 -10.54 -3.03
C THR A 25 20.81 -11.93 -2.89
N SER A 26 21.61 -12.17 -1.83
CA SER A 26 22.22 -13.48 -1.58
C SER A 26 21.14 -14.56 -1.41
N GLY A 27 21.39 -15.79 -1.87
CA GLY A 27 20.37 -16.86 -1.96
C GLY A 27 19.51 -17.07 -0.70
N GLU A 28 20.10 -17.14 0.49
CA GLU A 28 19.32 -17.33 1.75
C GLU A 28 18.41 -16.13 2.07
N LYS A 29 18.82 -14.92 1.71
CA LYS A 29 18.02 -13.70 1.89
C LYS A 29 16.94 -13.55 0.81
N LEU A 30 17.11 -14.21 -0.34
CA LEU A 30 16.16 -14.16 -1.44
C LEU A 30 14.85 -14.84 -1.06
N GLU A 31 14.94 -16.02 -0.45
CA GLU A 31 13.78 -16.82 -0.03
C GLU A 31 12.87 -16.04 0.94
N GLU A 32 13.46 -15.44 1.98
CA GLU A 32 12.75 -14.67 3.01
C GLU A 32 12.25 -13.32 2.49
N PHE A 33 13.04 -12.62 1.66
CA PHE A 33 12.67 -11.30 1.16
C PHE A 33 11.48 -11.34 0.19
N TYR A 34 11.40 -12.40 -0.63
CA TYR A 34 10.35 -12.57 -1.63
C TYR A 34 9.25 -13.57 -1.21
N ASP A 35 9.27 -14.06 0.04
CA ASP A 35 8.31 -15.05 0.57
C ASP A 35 8.07 -16.21 -0.45
N ILE A 36 9.17 -16.76 -0.98
CA ILE A 36 9.14 -17.72 -2.12
C ILE A 36 8.44 -19.01 -1.74
N LYS A 37 8.71 -19.54 -0.54
CA LYS A 37 8.12 -20.77 -0.04
C LYS A 37 6.59 -20.68 -0.03
N GLU A 38 6.04 -19.59 0.49
CA GLU A 38 4.60 -19.40 0.61
C GLU A 38 3.96 -19.07 -0.73
N THR A 39 4.69 -18.40 -1.62
CA THR A 39 4.30 -18.28 -3.03
C THR A 39 4.14 -19.66 -3.66
N CYS A 40 5.07 -20.59 -3.42
CA CYS A 40 4.99 -21.96 -3.93
C CYS A 40 3.88 -22.79 -3.27
N GLU A 41 3.59 -22.57 -1.98
CA GLU A 41 2.44 -23.19 -1.31
C GLU A 41 1.12 -22.71 -1.91
N PHE A 42 0.96 -21.40 -2.11
CA PHE A 42 -0.21 -20.80 -2.77
C PHE A 42 -0.42 -21.36 -4.19
N ILE A 43 0.63 -21.43 -4.99
CA ILE A 43 0.57 -21.99 -6.35
C ILE A 43 0.08 -23.44 -6.35
N ARG A 44 0.60 -24.27 -5.44
CA ARG A 44 0.23 -25.69 -5.34
C ARG A 44 -1.16 -25.89 -4.77
N GLU A 45 -1.55 -25.14 -3.75
CA GLU A 45 -2.90 -25.23 -3.14
C GLU A 45 -4.01 -24.97 -4.16
N HIS A 46 -3.77 -24.03 -5.07
CA HIS A 46 -4.73 -23.65 -6.10
C HIS A 46 -4.51 -24.35 -7.45
N ASN A 47 -3.48 -25.20 -7.59
CA ASN A 47 -3.11 -25.88 -8.84
C ASN A 47 -2.90 -24.91 -10.02
N PHE A 48 -2.16 -23.82 -9.80
CA PHE A 48 -1.84 -22.88 -10.86
C PHE A 48 -0.66 -23.38 -11.72
N ASP A 49 -0.90 -23.53 -13.03
CA ASP A 49 0.12 -24.06 -13.96
C ASP A 49 1.01 -22.97 -14.58
N LYS A 50 0.48 -21.75 -14.74
CA LYS A 50 1.18 -20.61 -15.34
C LYS A 50 1.04 -19.38 -14.44
N VAL A 51 2.15 -18.83 -14.00
CA VAL A 51 2.18 -17.77 -12.99
C VAL A 51 2.86 -16.53 -13.58
N ALA A 52 2.16 -15.40 -13.60
CA ALA A 52 2.76 -14.12 -13.94
C ALA A 52 3.42 -13.51 -12.70
N LEU A 53 4.66 -13.06 -12.84
CA LEU A 53 5.43 -12.41 -11.78
C LEU A 53 5.62 -10.94 -12.14
N GLN A 54 5.07 -10.05 -11.33
CA GLN A 54 5.13 -8.62 -11.53
C GLN A 54 6.07 -7.99 -10.50
N PHE A 55 7.15 -7.39 -10.98
CA PHE A 55 8.14 -6.71 -10.13
C PHE A 55 8.16 -5.20 -10.45
N PRO A 56 8.33 -4.33 -9.45
CA PRO A 56 8.70 -2.95 -9.69
C PRO A 56 10.16 -2.89 -10.17
N ASP A 57 10.54 -1.79 -10.81
CA ASP A 57 11.86 -1.60 -11.42
C ASP A 57 13.01 -1.90 -10.44
N GLU A 58 12.85 -1.53 -9.16
CA GLU A 58 13.88 -1.71 -8.13
C GLU A 58 14.11 -3.18 -7.73
N LEU A 59 13.18 -4.08 -8.04
CA LEU A 59 13.24 -5.52 -7.72
C LEU A 59 13.48 -6.39 -8.96
N LEU A 60 13.50 -5.81 -10.17
CA LEU A 60 13.73 -6.56 -11.42
C LEU A 60 15.09 -7.28 -11.44
N VAL A 61 16.08 -6.78 -10.69
CA VAL A 61 17.42 -7.39 -10.60
C VAL A 61 17.39 -8.83 -10.11
N ASP A 62 16.47 -9.17 -9.21
CA ASP A 62 16.33 -10.50 -8.63
C ASP A 62 15.29 -11.37 -9.36
N SER A 63 14.54 -10.79 -10.31
CA SER A 63 13.35 -11.42 -10.94
C SER A 63 13.64 -12.80 -11.53
N VAL A 64 14.77 -12.98 -12.21
CA VAL A 64 15.18 -14.26 -12.81
C VAL A 64 15.46 -15.32 -11.74
N ALA A 65 16.12 -14.94 -10.65
CA ALA A 65 16.44 -15.86 -9.57
C ALA A 65 15.16 -16.31 -8.84
N VAL A 66 14.26 -15.36 -8.53
CA VAL A 66 12.96 -15.64 -7.91
C VAL A 66 12.12 -16.55 -8.81
N ALA A 67 12.04 -16.24 -10.11
CA ALA A 67 11.32 -17.06 -11.09
C ALA A 67 11.83 -18.50 -11.12
N GLN A 68 13.15 -18.69 -11.16
CA GLN A 68 13.77 -20.03 -11.18
C GLN A 68 13.47 -20.83 -9.91
N GLU A 69 13.54 -20.21 -8.73
CA GLU A 69 13.21 -20.89 -7.48
C GLU A 69 11.72 -21.23 -7.38
N ILE A 70 10.83 -20.36 -7.83
CA ILE A 70 9.40 -20.67 -7.89
C ILE A 70 9.13 -21.83 -8.84
N GLU A 71 9.69 -21.84 -10.06
CA GLU A 71 9.51 -22.96 -11.01
C GLU A 71 10.04 -24.28 -10.42
N ARG A 72 11.18 -24.24 -9.74
CA ARG A 72 11.82 -25.41 -9.12
C ARG A 72 10.95 -26.03 -8.02
N ASN A 73 10.34 -25.21 -7.17
CA ASN A 73 9.65 -25.65 -5.96
C ASN A 73 8.13 -25.84 -6.14
N SER A 74 7.52 -25.16 -7.11
CA SER A 74 6.08 -25.26 -7.39
C SER A 74 5.74 -26.12 -8.61
N HIS A 75 6.72 -26.37 -9.50
CA HIS A 75 6.54 -27.01 -10.82
C HIS A 75 5.63 -26.22 -11.79
N ALA A 76 5.19 -25.02 -11.45
CA ALA A 76 4.47 -24.14 -12.35
C ALA A 76 5.43 -23.41 -13.29
N LYS A 77 4.96 -23.02 -14.48
CA LYS A 77 5.71 -22.17 -15.41
C LYS A 77 5.57 -20.71 -15.00
N THR A 78 6.67 -19.97 -14.89
CA THR A 78 6.63 -18.54 -14.53
C THR A 78 6.88 -17.64 -15.74
N PHE A 79 6.28 -16.46 -15.73
CA PHE A 79 6.45 -15.39 -16.72
C PHE A 79 6.71 -14.06 -16.02
N ILE A 80 7.87 -13.45 -16.24
CA ILE A 80 8.17 -12.12 -15.69
C ILE A 80 7.52 -11.07 -16.58
N LEU A 81 6.66 -10.22 -15.99
CA LEU A 81 5.99 -9.13 -16.70
C LEU A 81 6.96 -7.96 -16.89
N GLY A 82 7.05 -7.45 -18.11
CA GLY A 82 8.02 -6.40 -18.49
C GLY A 82 7.47 -4.97 -18.50
N ASP A 83 6.16 -4.76 -18.38
CA ASP A 83 5.52 -3.43 -18.50
C ASP A 83 5.12 -2.84 -17.13
N THR A 84 6.08 -2.73 -16.20
CA THR A 84 5.80 -2.31 -14.82
C THR A 84 6.28 -0.89 -14.48
N SER A 85 7.11 -0.26 -15.31
CA SER A 85 7.78 1.01 -14.96
C SER A 85 6.84 2.22 -14.78
N TYR A 86 5.66 2.20 -15.40
CA TYR A 86 4.65 3.27 -15.26
C TYR A 86 3.45 2.89 -14.38
N GLY A 87 3.33 1.62 -14.03
CA GLY A 87 2.20 1.03 -13.30
C GLY A 87 2.63 0.15 -12.13
N SER A 88 3.80 0.42 -11.53
CA SER A 88 4.46 -0.49 -10.57
C SER A 88 3.62 -0.82 -9.33
N CYS A 89 2.60 -0.02 -9.01
CA CYS A 89 1.70 -0.27 -7.90
C CYS A 89 0.33 -0.88 -8.29
N CYS A 90 0.02 -0.96 -9.58
CA CYS A 90 -1.21 -1.56 -10.11
C CYS A 90 -0.91 -2.99 -10.56
N VAL A 91 -1.90 -3.87 -10.47
CA VAL A 91 -1.80 -5.22 -11.01
C VAL A 91 -2.00 -5.16 -12.52
N ASP A 92 -1.10 -5.77 -13.29
CA ASP A 92 -1.22 -5.86 -14.74
C ASP A 92 -1.95 -7.16 -15.15
N GLU A 93 -3.28 -7.12 -15.09
CA GLU A 93 -4.13 -8.26 -15.47
C GLU A 93 -4.04 -8.54 -16.98
N VAL A 94 -3.88 -7.50 -17.80
CA VAL A 94 -3.88 -7.61 -19.27
C VAL A 94 -2.64 -8.35 -19.77
N ALA A 95 -1.45 -8.00 -19.30
CA ALA A 95 -0.23 -8.70 -19.69
C ALA A 95 -0.22 -10.15 -19.20
N ALA A 96 -0.74 -10.40 -17.99
CA ALA A 96 -0.89 -11.74 -17.45
C ALA A 96 -1.86 -12.61 -18.29
N GLU A 97 -3.00 -12.04 -18.70
CA GLU A 97 -3.97 -12.70 -19.59
C GLU A 97 -3.36 -13.04 -20.96
N HIS A 98 -2.53 -12.15 -21.53
CA HIS A 98 -1.87 -12.40 -22.83
C HIS A 98 -0.92 -13.59 -22.83
N VAL A 99 -0.26 -13.89 -21.71
CA VAL A 99 0.59 -15.09 -21.58
C VAL A 99 -0.21 -16.33 -21.12
N GLY A 100 -1.52 -16.16 -20.88
CA GLY A 100 -2.42 -17.18 -20.37
C GLY A 100 -2.07 -17.62 -18.95
N ALA A 101 -1.64 -16.68 -18.10
CA ALA A 101 -1.38 -16.96 -16.69
C ALA A 101 -2.69 -17.25 -15.94
N SER A 102 -2.63 -18.16 -14.98
CA SER A 102 -3.74 -18.53 -14.10
C SER A 102 -3.75 -17.73 -12.79
N CYS A 103 -2.64 -17.06 -12.45
CA CYS A 103 -2.57 -16.12 -11.34
C CYS A 103 -1.41 -15.13 -11.52
N ILE A 104 -1.41 -14.08 -10.70
CA ILE A 104 -0.38 -13.03 -10.66
C ILE A 104 0.23 -13.00 -9.26
N VAL A 105 1.55 -12.96 -9.16
CA VAL A 105 2.27 -12.61 -7.94
C VAL A 105 2.81 -11.19 -8.12
N HIS A 106 2.30 -10.25 -7.32
CA HIS A 106 2.65 -8.84 -7.38
C HIS A 106 3.57 -8.48 -6.22
N TYR A 107 4.82 -8.13 -6.54
CA TYR A 107 5.85 -7.77 -5.57
C TYR A 107 5.91 -6.26 -5.33
N GLY A 108 6.30 -5.85 -4.12
CA GLY A 108 6.63 -4.47 -3.80
C GLY A 108 5.43 -3.63 -3.32
N SER A 109 5.44 -2.33 -3.57
CA SER A 109 4.37 -1.43 -3.12
C SER A 109 3.14 -1.56 -4.01
N ALA A 110 1.94 -1.61 -3.43
CA ALA A 110 0.69 -1.74 -4.16
C ALA A 110 -0.31 -0.64 -3.81
N CYS A 111 -1.08 -0.19 -4.81
CA CYS A 111 -2.18 0.74 -4.61
C CYS A 111 -3.46 0.08 -4.05
N LEU A 112 -3.51 -1.27 -4.10
CA LEU A 112 -4.65 -2.09 -3.68
C LEU A 112 -5.96 -1.72 -4.41
N SER A 113 -5.85 -1.23 -5.64
CA SER A 113 -7.01 -1.10 -6.53
C SER A 113 -7.59 -2.51 -6.77
N PRO A 114 -8.92 -2.67 -6.78
CA PRO A 114 -9.52 -3.99 -6.95
C PRO A 114 -9.09 -4.68 -8.25
N SER A 115 -8.76 -5.97 -8.15
CA SER A 115 -8.40 -6.85 -9.27
C SER A 115 -9.41 -8.00 -9.32
N ASN A 116 -10.05 -8.24 -10.46
CA ASN A 116 -11.19 -9.16 -10.54
C ASN A 116 -11.08 -10.21 -11.66
N ARG A 117 -10.08 -10.09 -12.54
CA ARG A 117 -9.93 -11.00 -13.70
C ARG A 117 -9.15 -12.24 -13.34
N LEU A 118 -8.07 -12.07 -12.58
CA LEU A 118 -7.17 -13.14 -12.20
C LEU A 118 -6.96 -13.16 -10.68
N PRO A 119 -6.71 -14.35 -10.09
CA PRO A 119 -6.20 -14.43 -8.73
C PRO A 119 -4.87 -13.68 -8.57
N VAL A 120 -4.76 -12.86 -7.52
CA VAL A 120 -3.55 -12.08 -7.24
C VAL A 120 -3.03 -12.40 -5.85
N LEU A 121 -1.74 -12.73 -5.75
CA LEU A 121 -1.00 -12.80 -4.50
C LEU A 121 -0.11 -11.56 -4.37
N TYR A 122 -0.33 -10.74 -3.33
CA TYR A 122 0.51 -9.61 -3.02
C TYR A 122 1.62 -9.98 -2.03
N ILE A 123 2.86 -9.67 -2.41
CA ILE A 123 4.06 -9.81 -1.56
C ILE A 123 4.68 -8.42 -1.36
N PHE A 124 4.53 -7.87 -0.16
CA PHE A 124 5.02 -6.53 0.17
C PHE A 124 6.45 -6.59 0.73
N GLU A 125 7.31 -5.68 0.27
CA GLU A 125 8.65 -5.51 0.85
C GLU A 125 8.52 -5.05 2.32
N LYS A 126 9.08 -5.84 3.24
CA LYS A 126 9.09 -5.59 4.69
C LYS A 126 10.19 -4.58 5.05
N ARG A 127 9.89 -3.28 4.88
CA ARG A 127 10.87 -2.21 5.16
C ARG A 127 11.09 -2.01 6.66
N PRO A 128 12.33 -1.77 7.11
CA PRO A 128 12.61 -1.62 8.53
C PRO A 128 11.82 -0.44 9.12
N LEU A 129 11.25 -0.67 10.30
CA LEU A 129 10.58 0.34 11.11
C LEU A 129 11.10 0.22 12.55
N ASP A 130 11.65 1.32 13.08
CA ASP A 130 11.90 1.44 14.51
C ASP A 130 10.57 1.75 15.22
N VAL A 131 9.96 0.70 15.77
CA VAL A 131 8.64 0.77 16.41
C VAL A 131 8.67 1.63 17.67
N GLU A 132 9.77 1.65 18.41
CA GLU A 132 9.92 2.40 19.66
C GLU A 132 10.06 3.91 19.38
N LEU A 133 10.87 4.28 18.39
CA LEU A 133 10.95 5.68 17.93
C LEU A 133 9.63 6.15 17.33
N CYS A 134 8.96 5.29 16.56
CA CYS A 134 7.64 5.60 16.02
C CYS A 134 6.60 5.84 17.13
N ALA A 135 6.57 4.97 18.14
CA ALA A 135 5.69 5.11 19.30
C ALA A 135 6.02 6.35 20.13
N SER A 136 7.31 6.66 20.31
CA SER A 136 7.74 7.88 21.00
C SER A 136 7.27 9.14 20.27
N SER A 137 7.45 9.18 18.95
CA SER A 137 6.96 10.28 18.13
C SER A 137 5.43 10.39 18.12
N PHE A 138 4.72 9.25 18.15
CA PHE A 138 3.26 9.23 18.32
C PHE A 138 2.84 9.90 19.64
N ARG A 139 3.50 9.58 20.76
CA ARG A 139 3.22 10.18 22.07
C ARG A 139 3.45 11.69 22.09
N GLU A 140 4.50 12.15 21.43
CA GLU A 140 4.79 13.58 21.29
C GLU A 140 3.71 14.33 20.50
N LEU A 141 3.19 13.70 19.43
CA LEU A 141 2.17 14.27 18.56
C LEU A 141 0.76 14.20 19.17
N TYR A 142 0.50 13.22 20.05
CA TYR A 142 -0.78 13.01 20.71
C TYR A 142 -0.60 12.92 22.24
N PRO A 143 -0.34 14.06 22.91
CA PRO A 143 -0.15 14.07 24.37
C PRO A 143 -1.44 13.74 25.14
N ASP A 144 -2.61 13.93 24.53
CA ASP A 144 -3.91 13.55 25.11
C ASP A 144 -4.27 12.10 24.74
N THR A 145 -4.21 11.22 25.73
CA THR A 145 -4.49 9.78 25.61
C THR A 145 -5.96 9.44 25.35
N GLN A 146 -6.87 10.40 25.55
CA GLN A 146 -8.29 10.23 25.23
C GLN A 146 -8.60 10.52 23.76
N THR A 147 -7.63 11.01 22.98
CA THR A 147 -7.82 11.29 21.56
C THR A 147 -8.18 10.03 20.79
N HIS A 148 -9.20 10.12 19.94
CA HIS A 148 -9.53 9.09 18.96
C HIS A 148 -8.53 9.11 17.81
N VAL A 149 -7.75 8.04 17.63
CA VAL A 149 -6.69 7.99 16.60
C VAL A 149 -6.82 6.72 15.77
N ILE A 150 -6.72 6.86 14.45
CA ILE A 150 -6.60 5.74 13.51
C ILE A 150 -5.14 5.64 13.06
N LEU A 151 -4.53 4.48 13.29
CA LEU A 151 -3.23 4.10 12.75
C LEU A 151 -3.40 3.62 11.31
N LEU A 152 -2.78 4.35 10.39
CA LEU A 152 -2.65 4.03 8.97
C LEU A 152 -1.20 3.69 8.69
N CYS A 153 -0.94 2.76 7.78
CA CYS A 153 0.41 2.50 7.29
C CYS A 153 0.45 2.31 5.77
N ASP A 154 1.60 2.59 5.18
CA ASP A 154 1.93 2.08 3.84
C ASP A 154 2.04 0.54 3.88
N VAL A 155 1.79 -0.12 2.74
CA VAL A 155 1.75 -1.59 2.67
C VAL A 155 3.07 -2.22 3.09
N ASN A 156 4.18 -1.52 2.83
CA ASN A 156 5.52 -1.94 3.20
C ASN A 156 5.77 -2.04 4.72
N TYR A 157 4.99 -1.33 5.53
CA TYR A 157 5.12 -1.30 7.00
C TYR A 157 4.02 -2.08 7.72
N ASN A 158 3.14 -2.76 6.97
CA ASN A 158 2.04 -3.53 7.55
C ASN A 158 2.53 -4.63 8.51
N HIS A 159 3.71 -5.20 8.27
CA HIS A 159 4.29 -6.22 9.14
C HIS A 159 4.64 -5.71 10.55
N ALA A 160 4.81 -4.40 10.74
CA ALA A 160 5.23 -3.79 12.00
C ALA A 160 4.09 -3.07 12.75
N ILE A 161 2.91 -2.94 12.13
CA ILE A 161 1.79 -2.17 12.70
C ILE A 161 1.24 -2.80 13.98
N ASP A 162 1.24 -4.14 14.06
CA ASP A 162 0.77 -4.88 15.24
C ASP A 162 1.71 -4.65 16.45
N GLY A 163 3.02 -4.53 16.19
CA GLY A 163 3.99 -4.16 17.21
C GLY A 163 3.74 -2.74 17.74
N LEU A 164 3.45 -1.79 16.85
CA LEU A 164 3.11 -0.42 17.24
C LEU A 164 1.81 -0.38 18.07
N LEU A 165 0.79 -1.15 17.66
CA LEU A 165 -0.46 -1.28 18.41
C LEU A 165 -0.22 -1.87 19.82
N ALA A 166 0.64 -2.88 19.94
CA ALA A 166 0.94 -3.49 21.23
C ALA A 166 1.61 -2.50 22.20
N LEU A 167 2.45 -1.59 21.71
CA LEU A 167 3.08 -0.55 22.53
C LEU A 167 2.12 0.57 22.94
N LEU A 168 1.20 0.97 22.05
CA LEU A 168 0.33 2.13 22.27
C LEU A 168 -1.01 1.78 22.92
N SER A 169 -1.54 0.58 22.71
CA SER A 169 -2.84 0.17 23.24
C SER A 169 -2.99 0.22 24.78
N PRO A 170 -1.93 0.02 25.61
CA PRO A 170 -2.04 0.19 27.06
C PRO A 170 -2.26 1.65 27.48
N GLU A 171 -1.80 2.61 26.68
CA GLU A 171 -1.85 4.05 26.99
C GLU A 171 -3.03 4.74 26.30
N TYR A 172 -3.42 4.30 25.10
CA TYR A 172 -4.43 4.92 24.25
C TYR A 172 -5.65 4.01 24.07
N SER A 173 -6.71 4.27 24.84
CA SER A 173 -7.95 3.46 24.84
C SER A 173 -8.84 3.64 23.60
N ASN A 174 -8.59 4.70 22.81
CA ASN A 174 -9.36 5.12 21.64
C ASN A 174 -8.61 4.91 20.31
N LEU A 175 -7.63 4.01 20.31
CA LEU A 175 -6.81 3.67 19.15
C LEU A 175 -7.50 2.62 18.26
N ALA A 176 -7.57 2.90 16.96
CA ALA A 176 -8.02 1.95 15.94
C ALA A 176 -6.89 1.71 14.93
N VAL A 177 -6.78 0.50 14.38
CA VAL A 177 -5.76 0.15 13.38
C VAL A 177 -6.43 -0.17 12.07
N SER A 178 -5.86 0.33 10.97
CA SER A 178 -6.28 -0.09 9.64
C SER A 178 -5.71 -1.45 9.28
N GLU A 179 -6.58 -2.37 8.91
CA GLU A 179 -6.23 -3.62 8.30
C GLU A 179 -6.14 -3.48 6.79
N LEU A 180 -5.12 -4.06 6.17
CA LEU A 180 -5.11 -4.19 4.71
C LEU A 180 -6.17 -5.19 4.26
N VAL A 181 -6.94 -4.78 3.26
CA VAL A 181 -7.96 -5.59 2.58
C VAL A 181 -7.71 -5.47 1.09
N VAL A 182 -7.65 -6.60 0.41
CA VAL A 182 -7.55 -6.65 -1.05
C VAL A 182 -8.94 -6.82 -1.65
N GLY A 183 -9.24 -5.96 -2.62
CA GLY A 183 -10.51 -5.98 -3.33
C GLY A 183 -10.49 -7.02 -4.45
N GLY A 184 -11.54 -7.83 -4.53
CA GLY A 184 -11.70 -8.88 -5.53
C GLY A 184 -11.75 -10.27 -4.89
N GLY A 185 -12.69 -11.11 -5.33
CA GLY A 185 -12.98 -12.39 -4.69
C GLY A 185 -11.83 -13.41 -4.69
N GLN A 186 -10.72 -13.10 -5.37
CA GLN A 186 -9.56 -13.97 -5.54
C GLN A 186 -8.23 -13.24 -5.30
N CYS A 187 -8.23 -12.16 -4.51
CA CYS A 187 -7.00 -11.49 -4.11
C CYS A 187 -6.55 -11.92 -2.71
N PHE A 188 -5.25 -12.11 -2.54
CA PHE A 188 -4.61 -12.63 -1.33
C PHE A 188 -3.44 -11.75 -0.92
N ILE A 189 -3.28 -11.53 0.39
CA ILE A 189 -2.08 -10.92 0.97
C ILE A 189 -1.37 -12.01 1.76
N HIS A 190 -0.07 -12.17 1.54
CA HIS A 190 0.74 -13.10 2.29
C HIS A 190 0.67 -12.86 3.83
N GLY A 191 0.71 -13.94 4.61
CA GLY A 191 0.67 -13.90 6.08
C GLY A 191 -0.73 -13.72 6.69
N ARG A 192 -1.79 -13.55 5.88
CA ARG A 192 -3.17 -13.57 6.34
C ARG A 192 -3.96 -14.62 5.58
N LYS A 193 -4.44 -15.65 6.29
CA LYS A 193 -5.59 -16.42 5.79
C LYS A 193 -6.71 -15.42 5.57
N GLN A 194 -7.31 -15.41 4.38
CA GLN A 194 -8.51 -14.65 4.10
C GLN A 194 -9.57 -15.20 5.04
N THR A 195 -9.65 -14.62 6.24
CA THR A 195 -10.70 -14.99 7.16
C THR A 195 -11.94 -14.33 6.61
N ASP A 196 -12.72 -15.12 5.90
CA ASP A 196 -14.18 -15.03 5.88
C ASP A 196 -14.76 -15.33 7.29
N LYS A 197 -13.97 -15.08 8.35
CA LYS A 197 -14.43 -15.03 9.72
C LYS A 197 -14.99 -13.63 9.88
N THR A 198 -16.31 -13.54 9.86
CA THR A 198 -17.03 -12.80 10.90
C THR A 198 -16.14 -12.68 12.14
N CYS A 199 -15.63 -11.46 12.38
CA CYS A 199 -14.96 -11.12 13.62
C CYS A 199 -15.83 -11.57 14.81
N PRO A 200 -15.22 -11.94 15.94
CA PRO A 200 -15.97 -12.27 17.15
C PRO A 200 -16.88 -11.09 17.52
N SER A 201 -18.19 -11.26 17.34
CA SER A 201 -19.25 -10.33 17.75
C SER A 201 -18.82 -8.86 17.74
N GLU A 202 -18.64 -8.27 16.55
CA GLU A 202 -18.59 -6.81 16.44
C GLU A 202 -19.87 -6.27 17.08
N PRO A 203 -19.79 -5.29 18.00
CA PRO A 203 -20.99 -4.71 18.60
C PRO A 203 -21.88 -4.19 17.48
N GLU A 204 -23.19 -4.50 17.52
CA GLU A 204 -24.19 -4.30 16.44
C GLU A 204 -24.34 -2.86 15.90
N ASN A 205 -23.48 -1.91 16.30
CA ASN A 205 -23.48 -0.50 15.90
C ASN A 205 -22.07 0.09 15.59
N SER A 206 -21.02 -0.71 15.36
CA SER A 206 -19.73 -0.16 14.88
C SER A 206 -19.83 0.23 13.38
N LEU A 207 -19.42 1.46 13.04
CA LEU A 207 -19.31 1.87 11.63
C LEU A 207 -17.98 1.37 11.07
N VAL A 208 -18.03 0.49 10.06
CA VAL A 208 -16.83 -0.01 9.36
C VAL A 208 -16.57 0.82 8.13
N ILE A 209 -15.37 1.36 8.01
CA ILE A 209 -14.91 2.11 6.82
C ILE A 209 -13.96 1.21 6.03
N SER A 210 -14.23 1.06 4.73
CA SER A 210 -13.33 0.38 3.78
C SER A 210 -13.01 1.29 2.62
N GLN A 211 -11.75 1.71 2.52
CA GLN A 211 -11.28 2.65 1.50
C GLN A 211 -9.79 2.42 1.22
N PHE A 212 -9.36 2.50 -0.06
CA PHE A 212 -7.95 2.34 -0.47
C PHE A 212 -7.30 1.04 0.02
N GLY A 213 -8.04 -0.07 -0.07
CA GLY A 213 -7.59 -1.37 0.41
C GLY A 213 -7.30 -1.40 1.91
N ARG A 214 -7.96 -0.54 2.70
CA ARG A 214 -7.83 -0.47 4.15
C ARG A 214 -9.20 -0.51 4.80
N ARG A 215 -9.31 -1.26 5.90
CA ARG A 215 -10.53 -1.42 6.69
C ARG A 215 -10.25 -1.12 8.15
N PHE A 216 -11.10 -0.32 8.77
CA PHE A 216 -11.06 -0.06 10.22
C PHE A 216 -12.48 0.22 10.75
N SER A 217 -12.69 -0.11 12.02
CA SER A 217 -13.97 0.07 12.71
C SER A 217 -13.91 1.31 13.61
N LEU A 218 -14.98 2.11 13.58
CA LEU A 218 -15.17 3.23 14.49
C LEU A 218 -15.98 2.79 15.72
N LYS A 219 -15.80 3.52 16.83
CA LYS A 219 -16.62 3.32 18.03
C LYS A 219 -18.07 3.72 17.74
N CYS A 220 -19.01 3.08 18.44
CA CYS A 220 -20.43 3.36 18.27
C CYS A 220 -20.73 4.85 18.50
N GLY A 221 -21.43 5.48 17.55
CA GLY A 221 -21.86 6.87 17.66
C GLY A 221 -20.81 7.93 17.30
N THR A 222 -19.62 7.54 16.85
CA THR A 222 -18.61 8.47 16.35
C THR A 222 -18.56 8.48 14.82
N ALA A 223 -18.19 9.63 14.26
CA ALA A 223 -17.91 9.80 12.84
C ALA A 223 -16.41 9.76 12.58
N VAL A 224 -15.99 9.48 11.34
CA VAL A 224 -14.57 9.50 10.95
C VAL A 224 -13.90 10.85 11.24
N THR A 225 -14.67 11.94 11.18
CA THR A 225 -14.19 13.30 11.46
C THR A 225 -13.83 13.54 12.92
N ASP A 226 -14.28 12.67 13.83
CA ASP A 226 -13.94 12.74 15.25
C ASP A 226 -12.56 12.12 15.53
N TYR A 227 -11.99 11.42 14.55
CA TYR A 227 -10.69 10.77 14.64
C TYR A 227 -9.57 11.63 14.05
N ARG A 228 -8.41 11.53 14.67
CA ARG A 228 -7.13 11.95 14.11
C ARG A 228 -6.49 10.78 13.37
N MET A 229 -5.76 11.07 12.31
CA MET A 229 -5.11 10.06 11.47
C MET A 229 -3.60 10.10 11.73
N PHE A 230 -3.01 8.96 12.08
CA PHE A 230 -1.56 8.82 12.18
C PHE A 230 -1.07 7.86 11.11
N TYR A 231 -0.26 8.36 10.18
CA TYR A 231 0.24 7.58 9.06
C TYR A 231 1.71 7.21 9.22
N VAL A 232 2.03 5.92 9.13
CA VAL A 232 3.40 5.40 9.12
C VAL A 232 3.82 5.11 7.68
N GLY A 233 4.80 5.87 7.18
CA GLY A 233 5.36 5.66 5.86
C GLY A 233 5.92 6.93 5.24
N LEU A 234 6.46 6.79 4.04
CA LEU A 234 7.02 7.91 3.29
C LEU A 234 5.92 8.83 2.74
N GLU A 235 6.30 10.09 2.51
CA GLU A 235 5.47 10.99 1.74
C GLU A 235 5.32 10.46 0.31
N GLY A 236 4.07 10.32 -0.14
CA GLY A 236 3.78 9.69 -1.42
C GLY A 236 2.32 9.77 -1.82
N ALA A 237 1.95 8.99 -2.83
CA ALA A 237 0.58 8.95 -3.34
C ALA A 237 -0.42 8.45 -2.27
N THR A 238 -0.04 7.44 -1.47
CA THR A 238 -0.85 6.86 -0.40
C THR A 238 -1.30 7.92 0.61
N LEU A 239 -0.35 8.56 1.29
CA LEU A 239 -0.63 9.62 2.27
C LEU A 239 -1.46 10.76 1.66
N ARG A 240 -1.08 11.22 0.46
CA ARG A 240 -1.81 12.28 -0.25
C ARG A 240 -3.27 11.89 -0.51
N ASN A 241 -3.53 10.67 -0.94
CA ASN A 241 -4.88 10.20 -1.22
C ASN A 241 -5.72 10.13 0.07
N PHE A 242 -5.14 9.73 1.19
CA PHE A 242 -5.81 9.76 2.50
C PHE A 242 -6.18 11.17 2.91
N MET A 243 -5.21 12.08 2.88
CA MET A 243 -5.42 13.47 3.26
C MET A 243 -6.46 14.18 2.39
N MET A 244 -6.53 13.83 1.10
CA MET A 244 -7.55 14.35 0.19
C MET A 244 -8.94 13.80 0.49
N THR A 245 -9.03 12.51 0.82
CA THR A 245 -10.32 11.82 1.02
C THR A 245 -10.91 12.12 2.39
N TRP A 246 -10.07 12.11 3.42
CA TRP A 246 -10.43 12.45 4.79
C TRP A 246 -10.00 13.87 5.13
N ASN A 247 -10.26 14.83 4.23
CA ASN A 247 -9.78 16.21 4.34
C ASN A 247 -10.29 17.01 5.56
N ARG A 248 -11.29 16.50 6.28
CA ARG A 248 -11.80 17.05 7.53
C ARG A 248 -11.10 16.49 8.77
N CYS A 249 -10.32 15.42 8.61
CA CYS A 249 -9.55 14.83 9.70
C CYS A 249 -8.18 15.52 9.77
N SER A 250 -7.61 15.61 10.98
CA SER A 250 -6.21 16.04 11.11
C SER A 250 -5.28 14.86 10.93
N PHE A 251 -4.13 15.13 10.31
CA PHE A 251 -3.14 14.12 10.00
C PHE A 251 -1.83 14.44 10.70
N CYS A 252 -1.23 13.40 11.26
CA CYS A 252 0.18 13.36 11.55
C CYS A 252 0.80 12.18 10.79
N SER A 253 2.07 12.31 10.44
CA SER A 253 2.83 11.24 9.77
C SER A 253 4.13 10.98 10.49
N PHE A 254 4.63 9.75 10.39
CA PHE A 254 5.98 9.37 10.79
C PHE A 254 6.71 8.81 9.59
N ASP A 255 7.83 9.45 9.23
CA ASP A 255 8.71 9.01 8.16
C ASP A 255 9.77 8.04 8.73
N PRO A 256 9.73 6.74 8.39
CA PRO A 256 10.65 5.74 8.93
C PRO A 256 12.11 5.90 8.46
N VAL A 257 12.36 6.68 7.40
CA VAL A 257 13.71 6.93 6.88
C VAL A 257 14.33 8.14 7.57
N SER A 258 13.59 9.24 7.70
CA SER A 258 14.08 10.43 8.40
C SER A 258 13.91 10.36 9.93
N LEU A 259 13.20 9.35 10.43
CA LEU A 259 12.87 9.11 11.84
C LEU A 259 12.16 10.30 12.50
N LYS A 260 11.33 10.99 11.74
CA LYS A 260 10.65 12.21 12.18
C LYS A 260 9.14 12.09 12.04
N GLY A 261 8.46 12.34 13.14
CA GLY A 261 7.03 12.64 13.13
C GLY A 261 6.77 14.09 12.81
N ARG A 262 5.65 14.37 12.15
CA ARG A 262 5.20 15.73 11.86
C ARG A 262 3.69 15.81 11.76
N THR A 263 3.15 16.98 12.06
CA THR A 263 1.76 17.31 11.71
C THR A 263 1.69 17.68 10.23
N GLU A 264 0.81 17.00 9.51
CA GLU A 264 0.57 17.23 8.10
C GLU A 264 -0.45 18.34 7.91
N SER A 265 -0.19 19.23 6.95
CA SER A 265 -1.11 20.30 6.59
C SER A 265 -0.99 20.62 5.11
N ILE A 266 -1.95 21.38 4.57
CA ILE A 266 -1.91 21.83 3.18
C ILE A 266 -0.60 22.60 2.90
N ASN A 267 -0.17 23.46 3.82
CA ASN A 267 1.04 24.27 3.66
C ASN A 267 2.33 23.44 3.77
N VAL A 268 2.29 22.33 4.51
CA VAL A 268 3.43 21.40 4.66
C VAL A 268 3.54 20.50 3.45
N ASN A 269 2.42 20.02 2.92
CA ASN A 269 2.41 19.12 1.77
C ASN A 269 2.20 19.89 0.46
N ARG A 270 3.30 20.22 -0.22
CA ARG A 270 3.27 20.97 -1.48
C ARG A 270 2.41 20.28 -2.54
N ALA A 271 2.36 18.95 -2.58
CA ALA A 271 1.54 18.22 -3.55
C ALA A 271 0.03 18.37 -3.31
N LEU A 272 -0.40 18.48 -2.05
CA LEU A 272 -1.78 18.80 -1.68
C LEU A 272 -2.17 20.21 -2.14
N MET A 273 -1.31 21.22 -1.96
CA MET A 273 -1.56 22.57 -2.51
C MET A 273 -1.77 22.55 -4.02
N LYS A 274 -0.93 21.82 -4.77
CA LYS A 274 -1.08 21.69 -6.23
C LYS A 274 -2.43 21.07 -6.61
N ARG A 275 -2.88 20.04 -5.88
CA ARG A 275 -4.17 19.37 -6.10
C ARG A 275 -5.34 20.31 -5.84
N TYR A 276 -5.35 21.05 -4.74
CA TYR A 276 -6.41 22.03 -4.45
C TYR A 276 -6.49 23.11 -5.52
N TYR A 277 -5.34 23.65 -5.94
CA TYR A 277 -5.29 24.61 -7.06
C TYR A 277 -5.88 24.03 -8.35
N ALA A 278 -5.54 22.79 -8.71
CA ALA A 278 -6.07 22.13 -9.90
C ALA A 278 -7.59 21.90 -9.81
N ILE A 279 -8.12 21.59 -8.62
CA ILE A 279 -9.56 21.44 -8.38
C ILE A 279 -10.28 22.78 -8.56
N GLU A 280 -9.77 23.87 -7.99
CA GLU A 280 -10.37 25.20 -8.18
C GLU A 280 -10.38 25.59 -9.66
N ARG A 281 -9.28 25.36 -10.38
CA ARG A 281 -9.23 25.58 -11.83
C ARG A 281 -10.21 24.74 -12.63
N ALA A 282 -10.49 23.52 -12.18
CA ALA A 282 -11.44 22.62 -12.85
C ALA A 282 -12.88 23.08 -12.69
N LYS A 283 -13.23 23.81 -11.62
CA LYS A 283 -14.58 24.37 -11.43
C LYS A 283 -14.95 25.41 -12.49
N ASP A 284 -13.94 26.12 -13.02
CA ASP A 284 -14.11 27.12 -14.08
C ASP A 284 -14.07 26.50 -15.50
N ALA A 285 -13.94 25.17 -15.61
CA ALA A 285 -13.83 24.51 -16.91
C ALA A 285 -15.22 24.35 -17.58
N ASN A 286 -15.36 24.90 -18.78
CA ASN A 286 -16.60 24.77 -19.57
C ASN A 286 -16.68 23.47 -20.39
N VAL A 287 -15.55 22.79 -20.59
CA VAL A 287 -15.45 21.54 -21.36
C VAL A 287 -14.62 20.54 -20.55
N VAL A 288 -15.14 19.33 -20.39
CA VAL A 288 -14.48 18.24 -19.68
C VAL A 288 -14.23 17.10 -20.66
N GLY A 289 -12.96 16.72 -20.80
CA GLY A 289 -12.57 15.49 -21.48
C GLY A 289 -12.39 14.36 -20.46
N ILE A 290 -13.03 13.22 -20.70
CA ILE A 290 -12.86 12.03 -19.86
C ILE A 290 -11.87 11.10 -20.55
N LEU A 291 -10.68 10.97 -19.96
CA LEU A 291 -9.67 10.01 -20.41
C LEU A 291 -9.93 8.68 -19.70
N VAL A 292 -10.16 7.62 -20.47
CA VAL A 292 -10.28 6.25 -19.96
C VAL A 292 -9.00 5.51 -20.31
N GLY A 293 -8.25 5.07 -19.30
CA GLY A 293 -7.14 4.15 -19.47
C GLY A 293 -7.66 2.71 -19.50
N THR A 294 -7.14 1.88 -20.40
CA THR A 294 -7.45 0.44 -20.48
C THR A 294 -6.44 -0.43 -19.75
N LEU A 295 -5.56 0.19 -18.94
CA LEU A 295 -4.63 -0.51 -18.06
C LEU A 295 -5.40 -1.42 -17.11
#